data_AF-A0A6L8W5X0-F1
#
_entry.id   AF-A0A6L8W5X0-F1
#
_cell.length_a   1.000
_cell.length_b   1.000
_cell.length_c   1.000
_cell.angle_alpha   90.00
_cell.angle_beta   90.00
_cell.angle_gamma   90.00
#
_symmetry.space_group_name_H-M   'P 1'
#
loop_
_entity.id
_entity.type
_entity.pdbx_description
1 polymer ?
#
loop_
_entity_poly.entity_id
_entity_poly.type
_entity_poly.pdbx_seq_one_letter_code
_entity_poly.pdbx_strand_id
1 'polypeptide(L)'
;MIVSLEIRKRAKAGAGPILGILAVAYFSYHLIEGDRGLFAYLKLQHEIDRAEAVYEITEAEKAALEKRVALLQPENLDIDMLEERSRDVLGLAHPDEIVIYLK
;
A
#
# COMPACT_ATOMS: atom_id res chain seq x y z
N MET A 1 -29.57 2.21 -62.68
CA MET A 1 -29.04 3.51 -62.23
C MET A 1 -29.71 4.06 -60.96
N ILE A 2 -30.98 3.73 -60.68
CA ILE A 2 -31.71 4.21 -59.49
C ILE A 2 -31.28 3.45 -58.21
N VAL A 3 -31.10 2.14 -58.29
CA VAL A 3 -30.70 1.28 -57.16
C VAL A 3 -29.35 1.71 -56.53
N SER A 4 -28.38 2.12 -57.34
CA SER A 4 -27.06 2.57 -56.85
C SER A 4 -27.11 3.94 -56.13
N LEU A 5 -28.09 4.78 -56.46
CA LEU A 5 -28.33 6.06 -55.78
C LEU A 5 -29.01 5.85 -54.41
N GLU A 6 -29.97 4.94 -54.34
CA GLU A 6 -30.65 4.54 -53.09
C GLU A 6 -29.66 3.97 -52.06
N ILE A 7 -28.75 3.09 -52.51
CA ILE A 7 -27.70 2.49 -51.67
C ILE A 7 -26.76 3.57 -51.14
N ARG A 8 -26.32 4.51 -52.00
CA ARG A 8 -25.47 5.65 -51.58
C ARG A 8 -26.16 6.55 -50.55
N LYS A 9 -27.47 6.77 -50.69
CA LYS A 9 -28.25 7.64 -49.78
C LYS A 9 -28.41 7.00 -48.40
N ARG A 10 -28.69 5.69 -48.34
CA ARG A 10 -28.79 4.92 -47.08
C ARG A 10 -27.43 4.70 -46.43
N ALA A 11 -26.37 4.46 -47.20
CA ALA A 11 -25.00 4.36 -46.69
C ALA A 11 -24.52 5.68 -46.05
N LYS A 12 -24.82 6.83 -46.67
CA LYS A 12 -24.53 8.15 -46.07
C LYS A 12 -25.32 8.42 -44.79
N ALA A 13 -26.57 7.96 -44.71
CA ALA A 13 -27.40 8.11 -43.52
C ALA A 13 -26.96 7.20 -42.35
N GLY A 14 -26.46 5.99 -42.63
CA GLY A 14 -25.97 5.05 -41.62
C GLY A 14 -24.51 5.24 -41.20
N ALA A 15 -23.71 5.95 -42.00
CA ALA A 15 -22.28 6.12 -41.74
C ALA A 15 -21.99 6.83 -40.40
N GLY A 16 -22.76 7.87 -40.05
CA GLY A 16 -22.59 8.60 -38.79
C GLY A 16 -22.75 7.71 -37.55
N PRO A 17 -23.91 7.04 -37.38
CA PRO A 17 -24.13 6.10 -36.28
C PRO A 17 -23.11 4.96 -36.22
N ILE A 18 -22.74 4.38 -37.37
CA ILE A 18 -21.76 3.29 -37.44
C ILE A 18 -20.38 3.77 -36.97
N LEU A 19 -19.92 4.94 -37.45
CA LEU A 19 -18.66 5.54 -37.01
C LEU A 19 -18.68 5.87 -35.51
N GLY A 20 -19.83 6.34 -35.00
CA GLY A 20 -20.01 6.58 -33.57
C GLY A 20 -19.85 5.31 -32.73
N ILE A 21 -20.49 4.21 -33.13
CA ILE A 21 -20.37 2.92 -32.44
C ILE A 21 -18.92 2.41 -32.49
N LEU A 22 -18.26 2.51 -33.64
CA LEU A 22 -16.85 2.10 -33.78
C LEU A 22 -15.92 2.94 -32.89
N ALA A 23 -16.14 4.25 -32.81
CA ALA A 23 -15.38 5.12 -31.93
C ALA A 23 -15.59 4.75 -30.46
N VAL A 24 -16.84 4.56 -30.03
CA VAL A 24 -17.16 4.13 -28.65
C VAL A 24 -16.48 2.79 -28.35
N ALA A 25 -16.58 1.81 -29.23
CA ALA A 25 -15.93 0.51 -29.04
C ALA A 25 -14.41 0.63 -28.91
N TYR A 26 -13.78 1.45 -29.77
CA TYR A 26 -12.34 1.70 -29.73
C TYR A 26 -11.90 2.33 -28.40
N PHE A 27 -12.60 3.38 -27.95
CA PHE A 27 -12.31 4.04 -26.69
C PHE A 27 -12.59 3.14 -25.48
N SER A 28 -13.69 2.39 -25.48
CA SER A 28 -14.00 1.44 -24.41
C SER A 28 -12.94 0.35 -24.27
N TYR A 29 -12.42 -0.15 -25.40
CA TYR A 29 -11.33 -1.12 -25.41
C TYR A 29 -10.04 -0.52 -24.81
N HIS A 30 -9.64 0.67 -25.28
CA HIS A 30 -8.42 1.34 -24.78
C HIS A 30 -8.54 1.82 -23.33
N LEU A 31 -9.75 2.09 -22.85
CA LEU A 31 -10.03 2.41 -21.45
C LEU A 31 -9.74 1.23 -20.52
N ILE A 32 -9.85 0.00 -21.03
CA ILE A 32 -9.63 -1.23 -20.28
C ILE A 32 -8.18 -1.70 -20.40
N GLU A 33 -7.64 -1.73 -21.62
CA GLU A 33 -6.30 -2.30 -21.90
C GLU A 33 -5.15 -1.29 -21.73
N GLY A 34 -5.44 0.00 -21.61
CA GLY A 34 -4.40 1.01 -21.45
C GLY A 34 -3.70 0.95 -20.08
N ASP A 35 -2.41 1.30 -20.06
CA ASP A 35 -1.60 1.46 -18.83
C ASP A 35 -2.18 2.49 -17.84
N ARG A 36 -3.09 3.37 -18.31
CA ARG A 36 -3.82 4.35 -17.50
C ARG A 36 -5.32 4.07 -17.46
N GLY A 37 -5.70 2.84 -17.76
CA GLY A 37 -7.08 2.38 -17.74
C GLY A 37 -7.65 2.26 -16.34
N LEU A 38 -8.95 1.95 -16.26
CA LEU A 38 -9.66 1.79 -14.99
C LEU A 38 -9.03 0.72 -14.10
N PHE A 39 -8.62 -0.41 -14.68
CA PHE A 39 -7.98 -1.49 -13.93
C PHE A 39 -6.61 -1.09 -13.35
N ALA A 40 -5.81 -0.32 -14.11
CA ALA A 40 -4.53 0.19 -13.63
C ALA A 40 -4.74 1.16 -12.45
N TYR A 41 -5.75 2.03 -12.54
CA TYR A 41 -6.13 2.92 -11.44
C TYR A 41 -6.53 2.16 -10.18
N LEU A 42 -7.42 1.16 -10.31
CA LEU A 42 -7.85 0.34 -9.16
C LEU A 42 -6.68 -0.44 -8.54
N LYS A 43 -5.80 -1.00 -9.38
CA LYS A 43 -4.60 -1.70 -8.91
C LYS A 43 -3.67 -0.76 -8.14
N LEU A 44 -3.41 0.42 -8.69
CA LEU A 44 -2.55 1.42 -8.05
C LEU A 44 -3.14 1.88 -6.71
N GLN A 45 -4.45 2.12 -6.66
CA GLN A 45 -5.11 2.48 -5.40
C GLN A 45 -4.93 1.38 -4.35
N HIS A 46 -5.12 0.11 -4.72
CA HIS A 46 -4.86 -1.00 -3.81
C HIS A 46 -3.39 -1.13 -3.37
N GLU A 47 -2.43 -0.80 -4.23
CA GLU A 47 -1.01 -0.78 -3.87
C GLU A 47 -0.70 0.35 -2.88
N ILE A 48 -1.32 1.53 -3.04
CA ILE A 48 -1.22 2.65 -2.10
C ILE A 48 -1.79 2.24 -0.74
N ASP A 49 -3.02 1.72 -0.71
CA ASP A 49 -3.68 1.32 0.54
C ASP A 49 -2.84 0.27 1.31
N ARG A 50 -2.21 -0.68 0.59
CA ARG A 50 -1.31 -1.66 1.20
C ARG A 50 -0.03 -1.02 1.73
N ALA A 51 0.58 -0.11 0.97
CA ALA A 51 1.79 0.58 1.39
C ALA A 51 1.54 1.44 2.63
N GLU A 52 0.41 2.14 2.69
CA GLU A 52 -0.02 2.92 3.86
C GLU A 52 -0.22 2.02 5.09
N ALA A 53 -0.88 0.87 4.93
CA ALA A 53 -1.06 -0.06 6.05
C ALA A 53 0.29 -0.57 6.61
N VAL A 54 1.25 -0.89 5.74
CA VAL A 54 2.60 -1.31 6.18
C VAL A 54 3.35 -0.15 6.84
N TYR A 55 3.20 1.06 6.30
CA TYR A 55 3.79 2.26 6.87
C TYR A 55 3.28 2.51 8.29
N GLU A 56 1.97 2.45 8.51
CA GLU A 56 1.37 2.67 9.83
C GLU A 56 1.89 1.67 10.88
N ILE A 57 1.96 0.39 10.51
CA ILE A 57 2.50 -0.67 11.39
C ILE A 57 3.96 -0.38 11.74
N THR A 58 4.77 -0.09 10.71
CA THR A 58 6.21 0.11 10.88
C THR A 58 6.51 1.38 11.68
N GLU A 59 5.76 2.46 11.44
CA GLU A 59 5.92 3.72 12.17
C GLU A 59 5.51 3.55 13.65
N ALA A 60 4.49 2.75 13.95
CA ALA A 60 4.11 2.42 15.31
C ALA A 60 5.21 1.62 16.04
N GLU A 61 5.81 0.63 15.37
CA GLU A 61 6.94 -0.14 15.91
C GLU A 61 8.16 0.75 16.17
N LYS A 62 8.49 1.60 15.20
CA LYS A 62 9.57 2.58 15.32
C LYS A 62 9.33 3.51 16.50
N ALA A 63 8.14 4.09 16.64
CA ALA A 63 7.81 4.98 17.77
C ALA A 63 7.94 4.27 19.13
N ALA A 64 7.54 3.00 19.21
CA ALA A 64 7.70 2.20 20.42
C ALA A 64 9.18 1.93 20.76
N LEU A 65 10.00 1.65 19.74
CA LEU A 65 11.45 1.47 19.90
C LEU A 65 12.13 2.78 20.28
N GLU A 66 11.79 3.89 19.64
CA GLU A 66 12.31 5.23 19.95
C GLU A 66 12.01 5.61 21.41
N LYS A 67 10.80 5.31 21.90
CA LYS A 67 10.47 5.50 23.33
C LYS A 67 11.36 4.67 24.25
N ARG A 68 11.61 3.39 23.92
CA ARG A 68 12.49 2.52 24.71
C ARG A 68 13.94 3.01 24.69
N VAL A 69 14.42 3.46 23.54
CA VAL A 69 15.77 4.03 23.40
C VAL A 69 15.89 5.33 24.18
N ALA A 70 14.88 6.20 24.15
CA ALA A 70 14.86 7.44 24.92
C ALA A 70 14.95 7.19 26.43
N LEU A 71 14.34 6.12 26.95
CA LEU A 71 14.46 5.69 28.35
C LEU A 71 15.84 5.14 28.71
N LEU A 72 16.64 4.76 27.71
CA LEU A 72 18.00 4.24 27.87
C LEU A 72 19.07 5.28 27.52
N GLN A 73 18.68 6.51 27.16
CA GLN A 73 19.64 7.57 26.89
C GLN A 73 20.23 8.11 28.21
N PRO A 74 21.57 8.34 28.29
CA PRO A 74 22.27 8.75 29.52
C PRO A 74 21.71 10.01 30.19
N GLU A 75 21.05 10.87 29.41
CA GLU A 75 20.46 12.13 29.86
C GLU A 75 19.12 11.95 30.61
N ASN A 76 18.48 10.77 30.48
CA ASN A 76 17.23 10.36 31.13
C ASN A 76 17.26 8.86 31.52
N LEU A 77 18.42 8.40 31.98
CA LEU A 77 18.70 7.00 32.26
C LEU A 77 18.00 6.53 33.53
N ASP A 78 16.98 5.69 33.37
CA ASP A 78 16.32 5.04 34.50
C ASP A 78 17.20 3.88 35.00
N ILE A 79 17.73 4.02 36.22
CA ILE A 79 18.65 3.08 36.86
C ILE A 79 17.99 1.72 37.04
N ASP A 80 16.68 1.68 37.33
CA ASP A 80 15.94 0.44 37.58
C ASP A 80 15.79 -0.37 36.27
N MET A 81 15.54 0.30 35.14
CA MET A 81 15.50 -0.35 33.81
C MET A 81 16.87 -0.90 33.40
N LEU A 82 17.95 -0.23 33.80
CA LEU A 82 19.32 -0.66 33.53
C LEU A 82 19.65 -1.91 34.34
N GLU A 83 19.24 -1.94 35.59
CA GLU A 83 19.39 -3.09 36.48
C GLU A 83 18.62 -4.30 35.96
N GLU A 84 17.36 -4.12 35.53
CA GLU A 84 16.56 -5.17 34.89
C GLU A 84 17.23 -5.69 33.61
N ARG A 85 17.70 -4.80 32.72
CA ARG A 85 18.34 -5.19 31.46
C ARG A 85 19.68 -5.90 31.68
N SER A 86 20.45 -5.49 32.69
CA SER A 86 21.70 -6.15 33.06
C SER A 86 21.48 -7.55 33.65
N ARG A 87 20.40 -7.75 34.42
CA ARG A 87 19.95 -9.07 34.87
C ARG A 87 19.55 -9.95 33.69
N ASP A 88 18.71 -9.44 32.78
CA ASP A 88 18.14 -10.21 31.67
C ASP A 88 19.16 -10.57 30.58
N VAL A 89 20.06 -9.63 30.22
CA VAL A 89 20.99 -9.81 29.09
C VAL A 89 22.35 -10.33 29.55
N LEU A 90 22.84 -9.85 30.69
CA LEU A 90 24.20 -10.17 31.16
C LEU A 90 24.20 -11.20 32.30
N GLY A 91 23.04 -11.56 32.85
CA GLY A 91 22.95 -12.49 33.98
C GLY A 91 23.61 -11.96 35.26
N LEU A 92 23.74 -10.63 35.38
CA LEU A 92 24.34 -9.99 36.54
C LEU A 92 23.36 -10.02 37.72
N ALA A 93 23.69 -10.74 38.79
CA ALA A 93 22.98 -10.72 40.05
C ALA A 93 23.87 -10.07 41.12
N HIS A 94 23.27 -9.33 42.06
CA HIS A 94 24.03 -8.78 43.18
C HIS A 94 24.55 -9.93 44.05
N PRO A 95 25.75 -9.85 44.66
CA PRO A 95 26.30 -10.92 45.50
C PRO A 95 25.41 -11.37 46.67
N ASP A 96 24.40 -10.58 47.04
CA ASP A 96 23.44 -10.87 48.12
C ASP A 96 22.07 -11.38 47.60
N GLU A 97 21.91 -11.59 46.30
CA GLU A 97 20.64 -12.02 45.68
C GLU A 97 20.58 -13.52 45.42
N ILE A 98 19.38 -14.11 45.58
CA ILE A 98 19.12 -15.53 45.34
C ILE A 98 18.39 -15.69 44.00
N VAL A 99 19.03 -16.35 43.02
CA VAL A 99 18.43 -16.63 41.71
C VAL A 99 17.61 -17.93 41.77
N ILE A 100 16.31 -17.84 41.48
CA ILE A 100 15.39 -19.00 41.44
C ILE A 100 15.02 -19.28 39.98
N TYR A 101 15.46 -20.43 39.45
CA TYR A 101 15.05 -20.90 38.13
C TYR A 101 13.71 -21.63 38.24
N LEU A 102 12.65 -21.02 37.69
CA LEU A 102 11.36 -21.68 37.50
C LEU A 102 11.43 -22.59 36.27
N LYS A 103 11.03 -23.85 36.44
CA LYS A 103 11.07 -24.91 35.44
C LYS A 103 9.79 -24.97 34.62
#